data_AF-A0A1Z8WTE8-F1
#
_entry.id   AF-A0A1Z8WTE8-F1
#
_cell.length_a   1.000
_cell.length_b   1.000
_cell.length_c   1.000
_cell.angle_alpha   90.00
_cell.angle_beta   90.00
_cell.angle_gamma   90.00
#
_symmetry.space_group_name_H-M   'P 1'
#
loop_
_entity.id
_entity.type
_entity.pdbx_description
1 polymer ?
#
loop_
_entity_poly.entity_id
_entity_poly.type
_entity_poly.pdbx_seq_one_letter_code
_entity_poly.pdbx_strand_id
1 'polypeptide(L)'
;MKLLRKYIKSVIIEGKSEPDISRYVDKLEDEIFSFLFQKSVFDYLQKQDEYIESTMVMETSLFNEYENINEVHLGVLVNDKGVADIEAAYICVPDDRSKSNLVLSINIPRNYPEVDGFQDWLSSELADALSHEIQHSCDTSEMLGGDIPEGEEKWESLENIEKYYASDAETRGHVAGITGRARRTGQDVESLLERDIETIMTKAINRGYSEREMIPIIQRIYRKWSIRLEKLK
;
A
#
# COMPACT_ATOMS: atom_id res chain seq x y z
N MET A 1 -1.15 37.04 -2.94
CA MET A 1 -0.05 36.24 -2.34
C MET A 1 -0.37 34.76 -2.11
N LYS A 2 -1.56 34.35 -1.64
CA LYS A 2 -1.91 32.92 -1.45
C LYS A 2 -1.88 32.10 -2.77
N LEU A 3 -2.40 32.66 -3.86
CA LEU A 3 -2.37 32.02 -5.20
C LEU A 3 -0.94 31.83 -5.73
N LEU A 4 -0.05 32.79 -5.50
CA LEU A 4 1.34 32.70 -5.93
C LEU A 4 2.13 31.65 -5.13
N ARG A 5 1.86 31.49 -3.82
CA ARG A 5 2.43 30.39 -3.02
C ARG A 5 1.92 29.01 -3.44
N LYS A 6 0.64 28.90 -3.81
CA LYS A 6 0.05 27.64 -4.31
C LYS A 6 0.66 27.25 -5.66
N TYR A 7 0.82 28.23 -6.55
CA TYR A 7 1.47 28.06 -7.86
C TYR A 7 2.97 27.77 -7.74
N ILE A 8 3.69 28.43 -6.81
CA ILE A 8 5.10 28.15 -6.55
C ILE A 8 5.28 26.77 -5.90
N LYS A 9 4.39 26.33 -5.00
CA LYS A 9 4.42 24.95 -4.47
C LYS A 9 4.11 23.92 -5.56
N SER A 10 3.11 24.13 -6.41
CA SER A 10 2.81 23.19 -7.50
C SER A 10 3.95 23.12 -8.51
N VAL A 11 4.54 24.26 -8.90
CA VAL A 11 5.67 24.30 -9.86
C VAL A 11 6.98 23.77 -9.26
N ILE A 12 7.23 23.93 -7.96
CA ILE A 12 8.44 23.37 -7.30
C ILE A 12 8.27 21.88 -6.97
N ILE A 13 7.06 21.40 -6.71
CA ILE A 13 6.77 19.97 -6.49
C ILE A 13 6.75 19.21 -7.81
N GLU A 14 6.21 19.79 -8.89
CA GLU A 14 6.22 19.19 -10.24
C GLU A 14 7.63 19.10 -10.86
N GLY A 15 8.61 19.85 -10.32
CA GLY A 15 10.00 19.85 -10.78
C GLY A 15 10.99 19.08 -9.89
N LYS A 16 10.57 18.50 -8.77
CA LYS A 16 11.41 17.61 -7.97
C LYS A 16 11.09 16.16 -8.34
N SER A 17 12.12 15.39 -8.70
CA SER A 17 12.03 13.94 -8.69
C SER A 17 11.46 13.52 -7.34
N GLU A 18 10.48 12.62 -7.36
CA GLU A 18 9.92 12.09 -6.14
C GLU A 18 11.01 11.46 -5.27
N PRO A 19 10.86 11.53 -3.94
CA PRO A 19 11.83 10.91 -3.06
C PRO A 19 11.90 9.42 -3.37
N ASP A 20 13.11 8.89 -3.49
CA ASP A 20 13.32 7.45 -3.62
C ASP A 20 12.98 6.78 -2.29
N ILE A 21 11.81 6.13 -2.24
CA ILE A 21 11.31 5.43 -1.06
C ILE A 21 11.85 3.99 -0.95
N SER A 22 12.57 3.50 -1.97
CA SER A 22 12.96 2.09 -2.10
C SER A 22 13.74 1.59 -0.88
N ARG A 23 14.67 2.40 -0.38
CA ARG A 23 15.47 2.07 0.81
C ARG A 23 14.61 1.87 2.06
N TYR A 24 13.51 2.62 2.19
CA TYR A 24 12.63 2.52 3.35
C TYR A 24 11.80 1.24 3.27
N VAL A 25 11.28 0.94 2.08
CA VAL A 25 10.56 -0.31 1.78
C VAL A 25 11.45 -1.52 2.05
N ASP A 26 12.65 -1.58 1.45
CA ASP A 26 13.54 -2.74 1.55
C ASP A 26 13.92 -3.04 3.01
N LYS A 27 14.20 -2.01 3.81
CA LYS A 27 14.55 -2.21 5.22
C LYS A 27 13.37 -2.67 6.08
N LEU A 28 12.19 -2.09 5.89
CA LEU A 28 11.01 -2.55 6.62
C LEU A 28 10.64 -3.98 6.24
N GLU A 29 10.75 -4.33 4.95
CA GLU A 29 10.59 -5.70 4.49
C GLU A 29 11.58 -6.62 5.22
N ASP A 30 12.88 -6.31 5.21
CA ASP A 30 13.91 -7.10 5.87
C ASP A 30 13.66 -7.27 7.39
N GLU A 31 13.18 -6.22 8.07
CA GLU A 31 12.81 -6.28 9.49
C GLU A 31 11.60 -7.17 9.74
N ILE A 32 10.55 -7.06 8.91
CA ILE A 32 9.35 -7.90 9.00
C ILE A 32 9.72 -9.38 8.73
N PHE A 33 10.52 -9.66 7.70
CA PHE A 33 11.02 -11.00 7.44
C PHE A 33 11.84 -11.54 8.62
N SER A 34 12.78 -10.75 9.12
CA SER A 34 13.61 -11.16 10.25
C SER A 34 12.77 -11.48 11.49
N PHE A 35 11.74 -10.67 11.74
CA PHE A 35 10.79 -10.89 12.84
C PHE A 35 9.98 -12.17 12.64
N LEU A 36 9.30 -12.32 11.50
CA LEU A 36 8.42 -13.46 11.23
C LEU A 36 9.18 -14.78 11.20
N PHE A 37 10.39 -14.81 10.66
CA PHE A 37 11.17 -16.06 10.54
C PHE A 37 12.09 -16.32 11.76
N GLN A 38 12.08 -15.44 12.76
CA GLN A 38 12.74 -15.72 14.03
C GLN A 38 12.03 -16.88 14.73
N LYS A 39 12.76 -17.95 15.04
CA LYS A 39 12.21 -19.19 15.62
C LYS A 39 11.29 -18.95 16.83
N SER A 40 11.68 -18.06 17.76
CA SER A 40 10.87 -17.77 18.94
C SER A 40 9.55 -17.07 18.61
N VAL A 41 9.54 -16.22 17.59
CA VAL A 41 8.33 -15.53 17.10
C VAL A 41 7.44 -16.53 16.38
N PHE A 42 8.00 -17.33 15.46
CA PHE A 42 7.29 -18.41 14.81
C PHE A 42 6.64 -19.35 15.83
N ASP A 43 7.40 -19.90 16.77
CA ASP A 43 6.92 -20.83 17.82
C ASP A 43 5.81 -20.21 18.70
N TYR A 44 5.83 -18.90 18.88
CA TYR A 44 4.80 -18.15 19.61
C TYR A 44 3.53 -17.99 18.77
N LEU A 45 3.67 -17.50 17.54
CA LEU A 45 2.56 -17.31 16.59
C LEU A 45 1.84 -18.63 16.29
N GLN A 46 2.55 -19.74 16.17
CA GLN A 46 1.96 -21.06 15.95
C GLN A 46 1.09 -21.57 17.11
N LYS A 47 1.17 -20.95 18.29
CA LYS A 47 0.34 -21.30 19.46
C LYS A 47 -0.83 -20.35 19.66
N GLN A 48 -0.90 -19.28 18.87
CA GLN A 48 -1.99 -18.34 18.97
C GLN A 48 -3.25 -18.89 18.31
N ASP A 49 -4.37 -18.42 18.87
CA ASP A 49 -5.70 -18.62 18.34
C ASP A 49 -5.87 -17.79 17.05
N GLU A 50 -6.62 -18.31 16.09
CA GLU A 50 -6.78 -17.72 14.76
C GLU A 50 -7.52 -16.37 14.73
N TYR A 51 -8.05 -15.91 15.87
CA TYR A 51 -8.73 -14.63 16.04
C TYR A 51 -7.91 -13.60 16.84
N ILE A 52 -6.70 -13.95 17.29
CA ILE A 52 -5.86 -13.06 18.09
C ILE A 52 -4.74 -12.48 17.23
N GLU A 53 -4.81 -11.19 16.97
CA GLU A 53 -3.72 -10.44 16.35
C GLU A 53 -2.63 -10.10 17.38
N SER A 54 -1.39 -10.48 17.07
CA SER A 54 -0.22 -10.03 17.81
C SER A 54 0.29 -8.70 17.26
N THR A 55 0.27 -7.67 18.09
CA THR A 55 0.70 -6.32 17.69
C THR A 55 2.01 -5.92 18.33
N MET A 56 2.83 -5.17 17.58
CA MET A 56 4.05 -4.54 18.09
C MET A 56 4.30 -3.21 17.37
N VAL A 57 5.07 -2.35 18.02
CA VAL A 57 5.68 -1.16 17.38
C VAL A 57 7.09 -1.55 16.96
N MET A 58 7.39 -1.42 15.67
CA MET A 58 8.71 -1.72 15.11
C MET A 58 9.70 -0.60 15.45
N GLU A 59 11.00 -0.92 15.44
CA GLU A 59 12.05 0.08 15.70
C GLU A 59 12.25 0.99 14.47
N THR A 60 11.69 2.20 14.50
CA THR A 60 11.64 3.10 13.35
C THR A 60 12.86 4.01 13.19
N SER A 61 14.05 3.60 13.66
CA SER A 61 15.27 4.42 13.54
C SER A 61 15.60 4.81 12.10
N LEU A 62 15.10 4.03 11.14
CA LEU A 62 15.09 4.29 9.71
C LEU A 62 14.39 5.60 9.31
N PHE A 63 13.32 5.99 10.00
CA PHE A 63 12.53 7.19 9.71
C PHE A 63 12.98 8.43 10.49
N ASN A 64 14.08 8.36 11.24
CA ASN A 64 14.60 9.51 11.98
C ASN A 64 14.93 10.71 11.08
N GLU A 65 15.26 10.47 9.81
CA GLU A 65 15.51 11.50 8.80
C GLU A 65 14.25 11.89 8.02
N TYR A 66 13.10 11.29 8.35
CA TYR A 66 11.86 11.36 7.60
C TYR A 66 10.68 11.78 8.49
N GLU A 67 10.42 13.08 8.52
CA GLU A 67 9.49 13.73 9.47
C GLU A 67 8.01 13.32 9.36
N ASN A 68 7.64 12.53 8.35
CA ASN A 68 6.25 12.18 8.08
C ASN A 68 5.84 10.79 8.59
N ILE A 69 6.75 9.99 9.15
CA ILE A 69 6.41 8.71 9.78
C ILE A 69 7.02 8.67 11.18
N ASN A 70 6.16 8.60 12.19
CA ASN A 70 6.54 8.52 13.59
C ASN A 70 6.78 7.07 14.02
N GLU A 71 5.74 6.25 13.92
CA GLU A 71 5.76 4.84 14.31
C GLU A 71 5.30 3.94 13.16
N VAL A 72 5.80 2.70 13.18
CA VAL A 72 5.36 1.60 12.32
C VAL A 72 4.76 0.55 13.25
N HIS A 73 3.47 0.30 13.12
CA HIS A 73 2.74 -0.71 13.88
C HIS A 73 2.60 -1.95 13.00
N LEU A 74 3.01 -3.10 13.52
CA LEU A 74 2.87 -4.40 12.87
C LEU A 74 1.91 -5.26 13.69
N GLY A 75 0.80 -5.66 13.07
CA GLY A 75 -0.10 -6.71 13.50
C GLY A 75 0.17 -8.00 12.72
N VAL A 76 0.20 -9.14 13.40
CA VAL A 76 0.32 -10.45 12.77
C VAL A 76 -0.77 -11.37 13.29
N LEU A 77 -1.56 -11.91 12.38
CA LEU A 77 -2.59 -12.91 12.63
C LEU A 77 -2.19 -14.23 11.96
N VAL A 78 -2.32 -15.36 12.66
CA VAL A 78 -2.10 -16.69 12.05
C VAL A 78 -3.43 -17.39 11.90
N ASN A 79 -3.78 -17.83 10.69
CA ASN A 79 -5.06 -18.49 10.41
C ASN A 79 -4.92 -19.97 9.99
N ASP A 80 -5.98 -20.74 10.21
CA ASP A 80 -6.08 -22.15 9.80
C ASP A 80 -6.69 -22.34 8.41
N LYS A 81 -7.00 -21.24 7.71
CA LYS A 81 -7.66 -21.26 6.39
C LYS A 81 -6.70 -21.45 5.23
N GLY A 82 -5.39 -21.37 5.48
CA GLY A 82 -4.36 -21.51 4.44
C GLY A 82 -4.28 -20.30 3.51
N VAL A 83 -4.83 -19.15 3.92
CA VAL A 83 -4.87 -17.92 3.13
C VAL A 83 -3.88 -16.92 3.73
N ALA A 84 -3.28 -16.09 2.88
CA ALA A 84 -2.42 -15.00 3.30
C ALA A 84 -2.92 -13.68 2.72
N ASP A 85 -2.90 -12.62 3.52
CA ASP A 85 -3.25 -11.26 3.11
C ASP A 85 -2.40 -10.23 3.88
N ILE A 86 -2.30 -9.03 3.30
CA ILE A 86 -1.62 -7.88 3.89
C ILE A 86 -2.53 -6.68 3.73
N GLU A 87 -2.80 -5.99 4.84
CA GLU A 87 -3.47 -4.70 4.86
C GLU A 87 -2.52 -3.65 5.44
N ALA A 88 -2.36 -2.54 4.74
CA ALA A 88 -1.50 -1.44 5.18
C ALA A 88 -2.28 -0.12 5.11
N ALA A 89 -1.94 0.81 6.00
CA ALA A 89 -2.50 2.16 5.99
C ALA A 89 -1.50 3.18 6.55
N TYR A 90 -1.33 4.28 5.84
CA TYR A 90 -0.67 5.48 6.34
C TYR A 90 -1.69 6.38 7.06
N ILE A 91 -1.70 6.32 8.38
CA ILE A 91 -2.60 7.12 9.23
C ILE A 91 -2.05 8.54 9.33
N CYS A 92 -2.47 9.39 8.41
CA CYS A 92 -2.07 10.79 8.33
C CYS A 92 -2.68 11.61 9.47
N VAL A 93 -1.85 12.40 10.16
CA VAL A 93 -2.30 13.47 11.06
C VAL A 93 -2.10 14.81 10.32
N PRO A 94 -3.14 15.38 9.66
CA PRO A 94 -2.96 16.47 8.70
C PRO A 94 -2.33 17.74 9.28
N ASP A 95 -2.66 18.04 10.56
CA ASP A 95 -2.19 19.21 11.30
C ASP A 95 -0.79 19.04 11.88
N ASP A 96 -0.32 17.79 12.06
CA ASP A 96 0.95 17.46 12.68
C ASP A 96 1.51 16.15 12.10
N ARG A 97 2.14 16.27 10.93
CA ARG A 97 2.56 15.10 10.14
C ARG A 97 3.59 14.23 10.84
N SER A 98 4.35 14.76 11.80
CA SER A 98 5.29 13.99 12.61
C SER A 98 4.64 13.12 13.68
N LYS A 99 3.30 13.03 13.70
CA LYS A 99 2.54 12.04 14.47
C LYS A 99 1.82 11.03 13.58
N SER A 100 2.05 11.08 12.27
CA SER A 100 1.46 10.11 11.35
C SER A 100 2.16 8.77 11.50
N ASN A 101 1.40 7.70 11.43
CA ASN A 101 1.91 6.35 11.65
C ASN A 101 1.66 5.48 10.41
N LEU A 102 2.53 4.51 10.19
CA LEU A 102 2.28 3.42 9.27
C LEU A 102 1.73 2.24 10.07
N VAL A 103 0.61 1.66 9.63
CA VAL A 103 -0.01 0.49 10.25
C VAL A 103 -0.06 -0.62 9.23
N LEU A 104 0.40 -1.80 9.61
CA LEU A 104 0.42 -2.99 8.77
C LEU A 104 -0.20 -4.15 9.56
N SER A 105 -1.16 -4.84 8.98
CA SER A 105 -1.68 -6.12 9.47
C SER A 105 -1.35 -7.21 8.45
N ILE A 106 -0.73 -8.28 8.90
CA ILE A 106 -0.36 -9.43 8.08
C ILE A 106 -1.08 -10.66 8.60
N ASN A 107 -2.01 -11.18 7.80
CA ASN A 107 -2.67 -12.45 8.07
C ASN A 107 -1.93 -13.56 7.31
N ILE A 108 -1.42 -14.56 8.01
CA ILE A 108 -0.58 -15.61 7.43
C ILE A 108 -1.09 -17.00 7.79
N PRO A 109 -0.92 -18.01 6.93
CA PRO A 109 -1.35 -19.36 7.22
C PRO A 109 -0.50 -19.96 8.35
N ARG A 110 -1.11 -20.87 9.13
CA ARG A 110 -0.36 -21.70 10.08
C ARG A 110 0.72 -22.48 9.32
N ASN A 111 1.90 -22.60 9.91
CA ASN A 111 3.09 -23.18 9.30
C ASN A 111 3.53 -22.49 8.00
N TYR A 112 3.31 -21.16 7.86
CA TYR A 112 3.71 -20.38 6.69
C TYR A 112 5.13 -20.63 6.14
N PRO A 113 6.19 -20.98 6.92
CA PRO A 113 7.49 -21.30 6.32
C PRO A 113 7.48 -22.54 5.43
N GLU A 114 6.52 -23.44 5.61
CA GLU A 114 6.35 -24.68 4.83
C GLU A 114 5.40 -24.50 3.64
N VAL A 115 4.76 -23.34 3.51
CA VAL A 115 3.85 -23.05 2.40
C VAL A 115 4.67 -22.67 1.17
N ASP A 116 4.54 -23.47 0.11
CA ASP A 116 5.24 -23.26 -1.16
C ASP A 116 5.03 -21.83 -1.68
N GLY A 117 6.14 -21.13 -1.94
CA GLY A 117 6.12 -19.76 -2.47
C GLY A 117 5.72 -18.68 -1.47
N PHE A 118 5.52 -18.99 -0.18
CA PHE A 118 5.10 -18.00 0.81
C PHE A 118 6.10 -16.84 0.96
N GLN A 119 7.41 -17.12 0.96
CA GLN A 119 8.42 -16.06 1.05
C GLN A 119 8.39 -15.13 -0.17
N ASP A 120 8.25 -15.68 -1.37
CA ASP A 120 8.15 -14.89 -2.60
C ASP A 120 6.86 -14.06 -2.63
N TRP A 121 5.76 -14.65 -2.17
CA TRP A 121 4.49 -13.94 -1.99
C TRP A 121 4.61 -12.79 -0.99
N LEU A 122 5.13 -13.07 0.21
CA LEU A 122 5.27 -12.07 1.27
C LEU A 122 6.15 -10.90 0.81
N SER A 123 7.25 -11.22 0.15
CA SER A 123 8.19 -10.27 -0.46
C SER A 123 7.49 -9.37 -1.50
N SER A 124 6.74 -9.98 -2.43
CA SER A 124 5.96 -9.26 -3.45
C SER A 124 4.89 -8.35 -2.84
N GLU A 125 4.13 -8.85 -1.86
CA GLU A 125 3.00 -8.11 -1.29
C GLU A 125 3.44 -7.03 -0.31
N LEU A 126 4.51 -7.26 0.47
CA LEU A 126 5.12 -6.19 1.28
C LEU A 126 5.68 -5.09 0.40
N ALA A 127 6.35 -5.43 -0.71
CA ALA A 127 6.90 -4.44 -1.62
C ALA A 127 5.79 -3.57 -2.24
N ASP A 128 4.62 -4.14 -2.56
CA ASP A 128 3.45 -3.39 -3.01
C ASP A 128 2.91 -2.48 -1.89
N ALA A 129 2.46 -3.08 -0.78
CA ALA A 129 1.78 -2.38 0.30
C ALA A 129 2.64 -1.28 0.94
N LEU A 130 3.92 -1.57 1.23
CA LEU A 130 4.82 -0.58 1.82
C LEU A 130 5.16 0.55 0.83
N SER A 131 5.35 0.24 -0.46
CA SER A 131 5.60 1.30 -1.44
C SER A 131 4.39 2.21 -1.60
N HIS A 132 3.18 1.64 -1.56
CA HIS A 132 1.94 2.40 -1.58
C HIS A 132 1.84 3.36 -0.39
N GLU A 133 1.92 2.84 0.83
CA GLU A 133 1.68 3.66 2.03
C GLU A 133 2.83 4.65 2.32
N ILE A 134 4.08 4.26 2.05
CA ILE A 134 5.20 5.19 2.18
C ILE A 134 5.10 6.27 1.09
N GLN A 135 4.53 5.98 -0.09
CA GLN A 135 4.25 7.03 -1.07
C GLN A 135 3.24 8.06 -0.53
N HIS A 136 2.21 7.64 0.20
CA HIS A 136 1.29 8.56 0.87
C HIS A 136 1.98 9.44 1.92
N SER A 137 2.98 8.91 2.63
CA SER A 137 3.77 9.73 3.54
C SER A 137 4.49 10.91 2.83
N CYS A 138 4.73 10.81 1.51
CA CYS A 138 5.31 11.89 0.70
C CYS A 138 4.27 12.90 0.21
N ASP A 139 2.98 12.53 0.24
CA ASP A 139 1.89 13.33 -0.31
C ASP A 139 1.53 14.49 0.60
N THR A 140 1.01 15.57 0.00
CA THR A 140 0.61 16.75 0.78
C THR A 140 -0.65 16.48 1.58
N SER A 141 -0.84 17.15 2.72
CA SER A 141 -2.09 17.02 3.50
C SER A 141 -3.34 17.43 2.71
N GLU A 142 -3.22 18.27 1.66
CA GLU A 142 -4.35 18.59 0.77
C GLU A 142 -4.74 17.42 -0.12
N MET A 143 -3.78 16.57 -0.52
CA MET A 143 -4.05 15.37 -1.32
C MET A 143 -4.62 14.24 -0.45
N LEU A 144 -4.11 14.08 0.76
CA LEU A 144 -4.56 13.05 1.71
C LEU A 144 -5.83 13.43 2.46
N GLY A 145 -6.12 14.72 2.61
CA GLY A 145 -7.34 15.21 3.27
C GLY A 145 -8.58 15.21 2.38
N GLY A 146 -8.50 14.59 1.19
CA GLY A 146 -9.67 14.35 0.35
C GLY A 146 -10.61 13.33 0.99
N ASP A 147 -11.89 13.42 0.66
CA ASP A 147 -12.91 12.43 1.05
C ASP A 147 -12.75 11.17 0.18
N ILE A 148 -11.70 10.39 0.46
CA ILE A 148 -11.37 9.14 -0.22
C ILE A 148 -12.02 8.00 0.59
N PRO A 149 -12.99 7.28 0.01
CA PRO A 149 -13.68 6.22 0.74
C PRO A 149 -12.76 5.00 0.90
N GLU A 150 -12.65 4.45 2.11
CA GLU A 150 -11.78 3.32 2.43
C GLU A 150 -12.58 2.05 2.79
N GLY A 151 -11.90 0.93 3.02
CA GLY A 151 -12.55 -0.31 3.47
C GLY A 151 -13.64 -0.81 2.52
N GLU A 152 -14.84 -1.08 3.04
CA GLU A 152 -16.01 -1.46 2.24
C GLU A 152 -16.74 -0.25 1.61
N GLU A 153 -16.57 0.96 2.16
CA GLU A 153 -17.20 2.18 1.65
C GLU A 153 -16.83 2.45 0.18
N LYS A 154 -15.58 2.12 -0.20
CA LYS A 154 -15.11 2.25 -1.58
C LYS A 154 -15.96 1.48 -2.58
N TRP A 155 -16.63 0.42 -2.14
CA TRP A 155 -17.46 -0.42 -3.00
C TRP A 155 -18.94 -0.05 -2.99
N GLU A 156 -19.37 0.95 -2.22
CA GLU A 156 -20.78 1.33 -2.10
C GLU A 156 -21.33 2.05 -3.34
N SER A 157 -20.45 2.64 -4.16
CA SER A 157 -20.85 3.25 -5.42
C SER A 157 -19.71 3.26 -6.46
N LEU A 158 -20.07 3.40 -7.75
CA LEU A 158 -19.08 3.58 -8.83
C LEU A 158 -18.21 4.83 -8.62
N GLU A 159 -18.79 5.89 -8.05
CA GLU A 159 -18.06 7.12 -7.72
C GLU A 159 -17.02 6.84 -6.62
N ASN A 160 -17.37 6.05 -5.61
CA ASN A 160 -16.46 5.69 -4.54
C ASN A 160 -15.30 4.82 -5.05
N ILE A 161 -15.58 3.86 -5.94
CA ILE A 161 -14.54 3.05 -6.60
C ILE A 161 -13.60 3.97 -7.37
N GLU A 162 -14.14 4.93 -8.14
CA GLU A 162 -13.31 5.87 -8.89
C GLU A 162 -12.51 6.80 -7.98
N LYS A 163 -13.10 7.33 -6.89
CA LYS A 163 -12.37 8.17 -5.93
C LYS A 163 -11.23 7.41 -5.28
N TYR A 164 -11.49 6.18 -4.83
CA TYR A 164 -10.48 5.34 -4.22
C TYR A 164 -9.37 5.02 -5.22
N TYR A 165 -9.66 4.42 -6.38
CA TYR A 165 -8.58 3.98 -7.27
C TYR A 165 -7.98 5.09 -8.15
N ALA A 166 -8.67 6.21 -8.36
CA ALA A 166 -8.29 7.24 -9.32
C ALA A 166 -8.08 8.64 -8.71
N SER A 167 -8.12 8.82 -7.38
CA SER A 167 -7.63 10.08 -6.79
C SER A 167 -6.14 10.27 -7.08
N ASP A 168 -5.64 11.50 -6.98
CA ASP A 168 -4.23 11.78 -7.30
C ASP A 168 -3.27 11.16 -6.26
N ALA A 169 -3.68 11.08 -4.99
CA ALA A 169 -2.91 10.38 -3.95
C ALA A 169 -2.86 8.88 -4.24
N GLU A 170 -4.02 8.25 -4.44
CA GLU A 170 -4.14 6.80 -4.64
C GLU A 170 -3.52 6.35 -5.97
N THR A 171 -3.61 7.18 -7.02
CA THR A 171 -2.89 6.92 -8.27
C THR A 171 -1.37 6.86 -8.04
N ARG A 172 -0.82 7.71 -7.16
CA ARG A 172 0.61 7.67 -6.81
C ARG A 172 0.91 6.44 -5.96
N GLY A 173 0.09 6.16 -4.96
CA GLY A 173 0.20 4.98 -4.09
C GLY A 173 0.20 3.67 -4.88
N HIS A 174 -0.84 3.41 -5.67
CA HIS A 174 -0.96 2.20 -6.49
C HIS A 174 0.18 2.05 -7.50
N VAL A 175 0.62 3.15 -8.14
CA VAL A 175 1.74 3.08 -9.08
C VAL A 175 3.07 2.81 -8.36
N ALA A 176 3.30 3.41 -7.20
CA ALA A 176 4.46 3.10 -6.37
C ALA A 176 4.45 1.62 -5.94
N GLY A 177 3.29 1.11 -5.54
CA GLY A 177 3.05 -0.29 -5.21
C GLY A 177 3.39 -1.26 -6.35
N ILE A 178 2.82 -1.03 -7.54
CA ILE A 178 3.13 -1.80 -8.76
C ILE A 178 4.63 -1.77 -9.07
N THR A 179 5.28 -0.60 -8.94
CA THR A 179 6.72 -0.45 -9.21
C THR A 179 7.57 -1.19 -8.16
N GLY A 180 7.18 -1.15 -6.88
CA GLY A 180 7.81 -1.90 -5.79
C GLY A 180 7.72 -3.40 -6.04
N ARG A 181 6.53 -3.91 -6.37
CA ARG A 181 6.31 -5.31 -6.74
C ARG A 181 7.13 -5.72 -7.97
N ALA A 182 7.19 -4.88 -9.00
CA ALA A 182 7.99 -5.13 -10.20
C ALA A 182 9.48 -5.24 -9.88
N ARG A 183 10.01 -4.30 -9.06
CA ARG A 183 11.41 -4.34 -8.60
C ARG A 183 11.73 -5.65 -7.88
N ARG A 184 10.80 -6.12 -7.05
CA ARG A 184 11.03 -7.29 -6.20
C ARG A 184 10.92 -8.61 -6.96
N THR A 185 9.95 -8.71 -7.85
CA THR A 185 9.64 -9.94 -8.60
C THR A 185 10.35 -10.04 -9.95
N GLY A 186 10.89 -8.94 -10.47
CA GLY A 186 11.43 -8.84 -11.83
C GLY A 186 10.36 -8.89 -12.92
N GLN A 187 9.07 -8.83 -12.56
CA GLN A 187 7.98 -8.83 -13.52
C GLN A 187 7.87 -7.49 -14.25
N ASP A 188 7.33 -7.54 -15.45
CA ASP A 188 7.04 -6.35 -16.23
C ASP A 188 5.94 -5.50 -15.57
N VAL A 189 6.17 -4.20 -15.51
CA VAL A 189 5.32 -3.23 -14.80
C VAL A 189 3.95 -3.09 -15.47
N GLU A 190 3.89 -3.18 -16.80
CA GLU A 190 2.63 -3.09 -17.56
C GLU A 190 1.77 -4.34 -17.31
N SER A 191 2.40 -5.51 -17.28
CA SER A 191 1.75 -6.78 -16.93
C SER A 191 1.15 -6.77 -15.53
N LEU A 192 1.85 -6.18 -14.55
CA LEU A 192 1.35 -6.02 -13.19
C LEU A 192 0.18 -5.02 -13.10
N LEU A 193 0.26 -3.90 -13.84
CA LEU A 193 -0.85 -2.96 -13.93
C LEU A 193 -2.11 -3.64 -14.49
N GLU A 194 -1.99 -4.41 -15.57
CA GLU A 194 -3.12 -5.12 -16.17
C GLU A 194 -3.78 -6.08 -15.18
N ARG A 195 -2.97 -6.84 -14.44
CA ARG A 195 -3.43 -7.75 -13.39
C ARG A 195 -4.18 -7.03 -12.27
N ASP A 196 -3.68 -5.89 -11.81
CA ASP A 196 -4.32 -5.14 -10.72
C ASP A 196 -5.65 -4.53 -11.21
N ILE A 197 -5.71 -4.09 -12.47
CA ILE A 197 -6.94 -3.63 -13.11
C ILE A 197 -7.98 -4.75 -13.25
N GLU A 198 -7.56 -5.95 -13.67
CA GLU A 198 -8.42 -7.14 -13.72
C GLU A 198 -8.93 -7.52 -12.31
N THR A 199 -8.09 -7.36 -11.29
CA THR A 199 -8.46 -7.60 -9.89
C THR A 199 -9.55 -6.65 -9.42
N ILE A 200 -9.43 -5.35 -9.73
CA ILE A 200 -10.48 -4.35 -9.40
C ILE A 200 -11.79 -4.72 -10.10
N MET A 201 -11.72 -5.05 -11.40
CA MET A 201 -12.89 -5.46 -12.18
C MET A 201 -13.58 -6.68 -11.56
N THR A 202 -12.81 -7.72 -11.25
CA THR A 202 -13.32 -8.97 -10.67
C THR A 202 -13.97 -8.72 -9.30
N LYS A 203 -13.32 -7.93 -8.44
CA LYS A 203 -13.87 -7.57 -7.12
C LYS A 203 -15.16 -6.77 -7.22
N ALA A 204 -15.30 -5.88 -8.20
CA ALA A 204 -16.52 -5.13 -8.45
C ALA A 204 -17.66 -6.04 -8.93
N ILE A 205 -17.39 -6.93 -9.90
CA ILE A 205 -18.40 -7.88 -10.40
C ILE A 205 -18.90 -8.78 -9.27
N ASN A 206 -18.01 -9.28 -8.43
CA ASN A 206 -18.37 -10.12 -7.27
C ASN A 206 -19.25 -9.39 -6.24
N ARG A 207 -19.26 -8.04 -6.25
CA ARG A 207 -20.12 -7.19 -5.43
C ARG A 207 -21.42 -6.77 -6.12
N GLY A 208 -21.68 -7.27 -7.33
CA GLY A 208 -22.94 -7.08 -8.04
C GLY A 208 -22.94 -5.98 -9.11
N TYR A 209 -21.81 -5.32 -9.36
CA TYR A 209 -21.70 -4.37 -10.46
C TYR A 209 -21.66 -5.10 -11.81
N SER A 210 -22.31 -4.54 -12.83
CA SER A 210 -22.21 -5.08 -14.18
C SER A 210 -20.92 -4.65 -14.88
N GLU A 211 -20.44 -5.47 -15.83
CA GLU A 211 -19.27 -5.09 -16.64
C GLU A 211 -19.48 -3.76 -17.36
N ARG A 212 -20.69 -3.53 -17.86
CA ARG A 212 -21.05 -2.30 -18.59
C ARG A 212 -20.89 -1.05 -17.72
N GLU A 213 -21.21 -1.13 -16.44
CA GLU A 213 -21.03 -0.03 -15.49
C GLU A 213 -19.56 0.19 -15.13
N MET A 214 -18.80 -0.90 -15.02
CA MET A 214 -17.40 -0.85 -14.60
C MET A 214 -16.44 -0.45 -15.72
N ILE A 215 -16.70 -0.81 -16.98
CA ILE A 215 -15.78 -0.51 -18.10
C ILE A 215 -15.37 0.97 -18.14
N PRO A 216 -16.28 1.96 -18.08
CA PRO A 216 -15.90 3.37 -18.09
C PRO A 216 -15.04 3.78 -16.88
N ILE A 217 -15.27 3.18 -15.72
CA ILE A 217 -14.53 3.45 -14.47
C ILE A 217 -13.11 2.88 -14.58
N ILE A 218 -13.02 1.60 -14.94
CA ILE A 218 -11.75 0.90 -15.16
C ILE A 218 -10.89 1.60 -16.20
N GLN A 219 -11.47 2.05 -17.32
CA GLN A 219 -10.73 2.80 -18.35
C GLN A 219 -10.13 4.10 -17.81
N ARG A 220 -10.80 4.80 -16.89
CA ARG A 220 -10.28 6.03 -16.27
C ARG A 220 -9.16 5.73 -15.28
N ILE A 221 -9.32 4.70 -14.46
CA ILE A 221 -8.27 4.22 -13.53
C ILE A 221 -7.03 3.82 -14.33
N TYR A 222 -7.18 2.89 -15.28
CA TYR A 222 -6.11 2.41 -16.15
C TYR A 222 -5.36 3.57 -16.80
N ARG A 223 -6.08 4.53 -17.39
CA ARG A 223 -5.47 5.68 -18.06
C ARG A 223 -4.68 6.56 -17.08
N LYS A 224 -5.18 6.80 -15.88
CA LYS A 224 -4.44 7.58 -14.88
C LYS A 224 -3.15 6.88 -14.47
N TRP A 225 -3.23 5.58 -14.18
CA TRP A 225 -2.09 4.79 -13.75
C TRP A 225 -1.05 4.64 -14.87
N SER A 226 -1.46 4.41 -16.11
CA SER A 226 -0.55 4.29 -17.25
C SER A 226 0.20 5.58 -17.56
N ILE A 227 -0.51 6.72 -17.64
CA ILE A 227 0.12 8.05 -17.81
C ILE A 227 1.12 8.32 -16.70
N ARG A 228 0.80 7.89 -15.48
CA ARG A 228 1.64 8.09 -14.33
C ARG A 228 2.90 7.22 -14.40
N LEU A 229 2.77 5.94 -14.73
CA LEU A 229 3.90 5.03 -14.95
C LEU A 229 4.85 5.52 -16.05
N GLU A 230 4.30 6.02 -17.17
CA GLU A 230 5.11 6.59 -18.25
C GLU A 230 5.99 7.75 -17.80
N LYS A 231 5.53 8.57 -16.85
CA LYS A 231 6.29 9.69 -16.30
C LYS A 231 7.44 9.28 -15.38
N LEU A 232 7.45 8.03 -14.89
CA LEU A 232 8.48 7.49 -14.01
C LEU A 232 9.60 6.76 -14.78
N LYS A 233 9.39 6.47 -16.07
CA LYS A 233 10.40 5.90 -16.98
C LYS A 233 11.33 6.98 -17.52
#